data_AF-A0A963H7I6-F1
#
_entry.id   AF-A0A963H7I6-F1
#
_cell.length_a   1.000
_cell.length_b   1.000
_cell.length_c   1.000
_cell.angle_alpha   90.00
_cell.angle_beta   90.00
_cell.angle_gamma   90.00
#
_symmetry.space_group_name_H-M   'P 1'
#
loop_
_entity.id
_entity.type
_entity.pdbx_description
1 polymer ?
#
loop_
_entity_poly.entity_id
_entity_poly.type
_entity_poly.pdbx_seq_one_letter_code
_entity_poly.pdbx_strand_id
1 'polypeptide(L)'
;PRLDRYKEHTLELPVGMVKVVPEHEALLREQVREALEVGKGVLRVLRLGTLGATPETFSIHRACSCCGKSFPELDPRLFSFNSKHGWCGACFGTGLVVGKVKAEEVHELDFASFDEEPTTPCPSCEGTRLNPIARNVRYREQPISALTAGSVDAVADFFTDLPLAGREAEIARDIVAELGSRLGFLQQVGLGYLALDRAAPTLS
;
A
#
# COMPACT_ATOMS: atom_id res chain seq x y z
N PRO A 1 -2.85 -40.03 -5.30
CA PRO A 1 -1.69 -40.32 -4.40
C PRO A 1 -1.99 -39.84 -2.97
N ARG A 2 -1.60 -40.62 -1.95
CA ARG A 2 -1.84 -40.28 -0.55
C ARG A 2 -0.77 -39.29 -0.11
N LEU A 3 -1.18 -38.06 0.23
CA LEU A 3 -0.27 -36.99 0.64
C LEU A 3 0.09 -37.13 2.14
N ASP A 4 1.33 -36.80 2.48
CA ASP A 4 1.82 -36.81 3.86
C ASP A 4 1.25 -35.62 4.65
N ARG A 5 0.54 -35.87 5.75
CA ARG A 5 -0.10 -34.81 6.55
C ARG A 5 0.88 -33.80 7.17
N TYR A 6 2.16 -34.15 7.29
CA TYR A 6 3.17 -33.32 7.98
C TYR A 6 4.09 -32.55 7.03
N LYS A 7 3.80 -32.56 5.73
CA LYS A 7 4.59 -31.84 4.73
C LYS A 7 3.70 -30.86 3.99
N GLU A 8 4.28 -29.72 3.64
CA GLU A 8 3.66 -28.82 2.68
C GLU A 8 3.70 -29.47 1.30
N HIS A 9 2.59 -29.39 0.58
CA HIS A 9 2.47 -29.92 -0.79
C HIS A 9 2.07 -28.80 -1.73
N THR A 10 2.71 -28.77 -2.89
CA THR A 10 2.27 -27.94 -4.01
C THR A 10 1.42 -28.80 -4.94
N LEU A 11 0.13 -28.49 -5.02
CA LEU A 11 -0.81 -29.17 -5.91
C LEU A 11 -1.24 -28.19 -6.99
N GLU A 12 -0.92 -28.52 -8.24
CA GLU A 12 -1.32 -27.76 -9.41
C GLU A 12 -2.26 -28.62 -10.25
N LEU A 13 -3.44 -28.09 -10.57
CA LEU A 13 -4.37 -28.74 -11.47
C LEU A 13 -4.20 -28.17 -12.88
N PRO A 14 -3.78 -28.98 -13.87
CA PRO A 14 -3.77 -28.55 -15.26
C PRO A 14 -5.21 -28.37 -15.75
N VAL A 15 -5.62 -27.12 -15.98
CA VAL A 15 -6.96 -26.79 -16.48
C VAL A 15 -7.05 -26.89 -17.99
N GLY A 16 -5.96 -26.56 -18.70
CA GLY A 16 -5.92 -26.72 -20.15
C GLY A 16 -4.66 -26.15 -20.79
N MET A 17 -4.59 -26.28 -22.11
CA MET A 17 -3.58 -25.67 -22.96
C MET A 17 -4.29 -24.90 -24.07
N VAL A 18 -3.80 -23.70 -24.38
CA VAL A 18 -4.35 -22.87 -25.45
C VAL A 18 -3.24 -22.13 -26.17
N LYS A 19 -3.30 -22.13 -27.51
CA LYS A 19 -2.45 -21.27 -28.34
C LYS A 19 -3.08 -19.88 -28.35
N VAL A 20 -2.32 -18.85 -27.96
CA VAL A 20 -2.80 -17.46 -27.89
C VAL A 20 -2.91 -16.89 -29.31
N VAL A 21 -4.11 -17.00 -29.89
CA VAL A 21 -4.51 -16.44 -31.20
C VAL A 21 -5.96 -15.93 -31.10
N PRO A 22 -6.39 -14.94 -31.92
CA PRO A 22 -7.72 -14.34 -31.82
C PRO A 22 -8.87 -15.36 -31.89
N GLU A 23 -8.72 -16.42 -32.67
CA GLU A 23 -9.73 -17.46 -32.86
C GLU A 23 -10.01 -18.26 -31.57
N HIS A 24 -9.09 -18.25 -30.61
CA HIS A 24 -9.20 -19.00 -29.36
C HIS A 24 -9.61 -18.14 -28.15
N GLU A 25 -10.02 -16.89 -28.35
CA GLU A 25 -10.34 -15.98 -27.24
C GLU A 25 -11.42 -16.56 -26.31
N ALA A 26 -12.49 -17.13 -26.86
CA ALA A 26 -13.57 -17.72 -26.07
C ALA A 26 -13.08 -18.89 -25.20
N LEU A 27 -12.25 -19.76 -25.75
CA LEU A 27 -11.67 -20.90 -25.02
C LEU A 27 -10.73 -20.43 -23.91
N LEU A 28 -9.88 -19.43 -24.21
CA LEU A 28 -8.97 -18.84 -23.22
C LEU A 28 -9.75 -18.23 -22.04
N ARG A 29 -10.83 -17.50 -22.31
CA ARG A 29 -11.69 -16.92 -21.26
C ARG A 29 -12.31 -17.98 -20.37
N GLU A 30 -12.79 -19.08 -20.95
CA GLU A 30 -13.38 -20.18 -20.21
C GLU A 30 -12.35 -20.88 -19.31
N GLN A 31 -11.17 -21.20 -19.86
CA GLN A 31 -10.09 -21.83 -19.09
C GLN A 31 -9.57 -20.93 -17.96
N VAL A 32 -9.47 -19.61 -18.19
CA VAL A 32 -9.10 -18.64 -17.15
C VAL A 32 -10.14 -18.61 -16.03
N ARG A 33 -11.43 -18.63 -16.38
CA ARG A 33 -12.54 -18.65 -15.42
C ARG A 33 -12.50 -19.91 -14.56
N GLU A 34 -12.39 -21.08 -15.19
CA GLU A 34 -12.31 -22.37 -14.49
C GLU A 34 -11.05 -22.44 -13.60
N ALA A 35 -9.90 -21.99 -14.09
CA ALA A 35 -8.67 -21.97 -13.31
C ALA A 35 -8.76 -21.05 -12.08
N LEU A 36 -9.37 -19.89 -12.21
CA LEU A 36 -9.62 -19.00 -11.09
C LEU A 36 -10.62 -19.59 -10.09
N GLU A 37 -11.66 -20.29 -10.57
CA GLU A 37 -12.66 -20.91 -9.70
C GLU A 37 -12.02 -22.04 -8.86
N VAL A 38 -11.33 -22.98 -9.50
CA VAL A 38 -10.68 -24.11 -8.82
C VAL A 38 -9.50 -23.63 -7.96
N GLY A 39 -8.72 -22.68 -8.47
CA GLY A 39 -7.57 -22.09 -7.78
C GLY A 39 -7.93 -21.04 -6.73
N LYS A 40 -9.22 -20.85 -6.41
CA LYS A 40 -9.73 -19.88 -5.43
C LYS A 40 -9.16 -18.47 -5.64
N GLY A 41 -9.23 -18.00 -6.88
CA GLY A 41 -8.76 -16.69 -7.28
C GLY A 41 -7.27 -16.62 -7.64
N VAL A 42 -6.59 -17.75 -7.80
CA VAL A 42 -5.20 -17.84 -8.26
C VAL A 42 -5.13 -18.75 -9.48
N LEU A 43 -4.41 -18.33 -10.52
CA LEU A 43 -4.11 -19.17 -11.68
C LEU A 43 -2.61 -19.09 -11.99
N ARG A 44 -2.04 -20.16 -12.55
CA ARG A 44 -0.64 -20.19 -13.01
C ARG A 44 -0.60 -20.51 -14.49
N VAL A 45 0.21 -19.76 -15.24
CA VAL A 45 0.40 -19.93 -16.67
C VAL A 45 1.83 -20.36 -16.94
N LEU A 46 2.00 -21.48 -17.63
CA LEU A 46 3.30 -21.93 -18.13
C LEU A 46 3.36 -21.73 -19.65
N ARG A 47 4.33 -20.93 -20.11
CA ARG A 47 4.57 -20.74 -21.54
C ARG A 47 5.34 -21.95 -22.10
N LEU A 48 4.71 -22.68 -23.02
CA LEU A 48 5.31 -23.84 -23.67
C LEU A 48 6.19 -23.40 -24.86
N GLY A 49 7.27 -24.14 -25.14
CA GLY A 49 8.18 -23.86 -26.26
C GLY A 49 9.41 -23.01 -25.90
N THR A 50 9.52 -22.55 -24.66
CA THR A 50 10.71 -21.87 -24.13
C THR A 50 11.44 -22.82 -23.17
N LEU A 51 12.71 -23.14 -23.43
CA LEU A 51 13.49 -23.99 -22.55
C LEU A 51 13.67 -23.29 -21.18
N GLY A 52 13.31 -23.95 -20.08
CA GLY A 52 13.44 -23.39 -18.73
C GLY A 52 12.35 -22.38 -18.34
N ALA A 53 11.21 -22.34 -19.04
CA ALA A 53 10.10 -21.46 -18.68
C ALA A 53 9.63 -21.69 -17.23
N THR A 54 9.56 -20.62 -16.46
CA THR A 54 8.97 -20.62 -15.11
C THR A 54 7.49 -20.25 -15.18
N PRO A 55 6.60 -20.89 -14.40
CA PRO A 55 5.19 -20.53 -14.40
C PRO A 55 4.97 -19.11 -13.84
N GLU A 56 4.20 -18.30 -14.55
CA GLU A 56 3.73 -16.98 -14.10
C GLU A 56 2.46 -17.14 -13.26
N THR A 57 2.38 -16.44 -12.12
CA THR A 57 1.22 -16.53 -11.22
C THR A 57 0.39 -15.26 -11.31
N PHE A 58 -0.91 -15.41 -11.54
CA PHE A 58 -1.89 -14.34 -11.52
C PHE A 58 -2.88 -14.57 -10.38
N SER A 59 -3.33 -13.50 -9.73
CA SER A 59 -4.36 -13.56 -8.71
C SER A 59 -5.36 -12.42 -8.87
N ILE A 60 -6.64 -12.72 -8.63
CA ILE A 60 -7.69 -11.70 -8.49
C ILE A 60 -7.67 -11.07 -7.09
N HIS A 61 -6.94 -11.67 -6.16
CA HIS A 61 -6.70 -11.11 -4.85
C HIS A 61 -5.43 -10.27 -4.86
N ARG A 62 -5.36 -9.29 -3.96
CA ARG A 62 -4.11 -8.58 -3.69
C ARG A 62 -3.20 -9.53 -2.91
N ALA A 63 -2.45 -10.39 -3.60
CA ALA A 63 -1.51 -11.32 -2.98
C ALA A 63 -0.15 -11.25 -3.65
N CYS A 64 0.94 -11.42 -2.89
CA CYS A 64 2.26 -11.53 -3.52
C CYS A 64 2.33 -12.82 -4.32
N SER A 65 2.63 -12.73 -5.61
CA SER A 65 2.94 -13.87 -6.48
C SER A 65 4.16 -14.66 -6.01
N CYS A 66 5.02 -14.03 -5.20
CA CYS A 66 6.25 -14.60 -4.65
C CYS A 66 6.06 -15.50 -3.43
N CYS A 67 5.24 -15.05 -2.47
CA CYS A 67 5.16 -15.65 -1.13
C CYS A 67 3.72 -15.94 -0.68
N GLY A 68 2.72 -15.66 -1.51
CA GLY A 68 1.31 -15.93 -1.21
C GLY A 68 0.69 -15.03 -0.14
N LYS A 69 1.43 -14.04 0.38
CA LYS A 69 0.90 -13.10 1.38
C LYS A 69 -0.24 -12.29 0.79
N SER A 70 -1.43 -12.39 1.37
CA SER A 70 -2.57 -11.56 1.02
C SER A 70 -2.49 -10.19 1.70
N PHE A 71 -3.02 -9.18 1.02
CA PHE A 71 -3.12 -7.82 1.48
C PHE A 71 -4.60 -7.44 1.59
N PRO A 72 -4.97 -6.62 2.59
CA PRO A 72 -6.32 -6.12 2.71
C PRO A 72 -6.68 -5.22 1.52
N GLU A 73 -7.98 -4.98 1.35
CA GLU A 73 -8.43 -3.92 0.45
C GLU A 73 -7.91 -2.56 0.91
N LEU A 74 -7.69 -1.67 -0.06
CA LEU A 74 -7.28 -0.30 0.25
C LEU A 74 -8.49 0.48 0.72
N ASP A 75 -8.42 0.87 1.98
CA ASP A 75 -9.38 1.75 2.64
C ASP A 75 -8.62 3.00 3.11
N PRO A 76 -9.19 4.21 3.00
CA PRO A 76 -8.55 5.44 3.47
C PRO A 76 -8.01 5.37 4.92
N ARG A 77 -8.67 4.59 5.80
CA ARG A 77 -8.23 4.39 7.19
C ARG A 77 -6.89 3.67 7.32
N LEU A 78 -6.46 2.95 6.28
CA LEU A 78 -5.13 2.34 6.21
C LEU A 78 -4.02 3.39 6.13
N PHE A 79 -4.33 4.59 5.62
CA PHE A 79 -3.39 5.70 5.46
C PHE A 79 -3.44 6.71 6.60
N SER A 80 -4.17 6.41 7.67
CA SER A 80 -4.28 7.27 8.85
C SER A 80 -3.50 6.68 10.02
N PHE A 81 -2.47 7.41 10.47
CA PHE A 81 -1.76 7.09 11.72
C PHE A 81 -2.59 7.35 12.98
N ASN A 82 -3.76 7.99 12.85
CA ASN A 82 -4.73 8.18 13.95
C ASN A 82 -5.73 7.00 14.05
N SER A 83 -5.60 5.98 13.21
CA SER A 83 -6.47 4.81 13.18
C SER A 83 -5.66 3.56 13.43
N LYS A 84 -6.21 2.64 14.23
CA LYS A 84 -5.60 1.32 14.47
C LYS A 84 -5.33 0.51 13.20
N HIS A 85 -6.05 0.84 12.13
CA HIS A 85 -5.91 0.18 10.83
C HIS A 85 -4.63 0.61 10.11
N GLY A 86 -4.20 1.87 10.27
CA GLY A 86 -3.08 2.45 9.52
C GLY A 86 -1.82 2.69 10.33
N TRP A 87 -1.94 2.82 11.65
CA TRP A 87 -0.81 3.18 12.51
C TRP A 87 0.29 2.11 12.58
N CYS A 88 1.53 2.53 12.81
CA CYS A 88 2.61 1.60 13.12
C CYS A 88 2.28 0.88 14.44
N GLY A 89 2.28 -0.46 14.43
CA GLY A 89 1.97 -1.25 15.64
C GLY A 89 3.02 -1.16 16.75
N ALA A 90 4.22 -0.62 16.48
CA ALA A 90 5.28 -0.48 17.48
C ALA A 90 5.21 0.86 18.23
N CYS A 91 4.77 1.93 17.57
CA CYS A 91 4.68 3.27 18.17
C CYS A 91 3.26 3.84 18.20
N PHE A 92 2.27 3.06 17.79
CA PHE A 92 0.85 3.42 17.77
C PHE A 92 0.57 4.76 17.06
N GLY A 93 1.30 5.02 15.97
CA GLY A 93 1.07 6.22 15.16
C GLY A 93 1.73 7.49 15.69
N THR A 94 2.55 7.41 16.74
CA THR A 94 3.32 8.56 17.26
C THR A 94 4.54 8.88 16.39
N GLY A 95 5.13 7.86 15.76
CA GLY A 95 6.39 7.99 15.00
C GLY A 95 7.64 7.99 15.87
N LEU A 96 7.49 8.02 17.19
CA LEU A 96 8.58 8.14 18.15
C LEU A 96 8.72 6.85 18.97
N VAL A 97 9.88 6.65 19.58
CA VAL A 97 10.05 5.56 20.55
C VAL A 97 9.25 5.92 21.81
N VAL A 98 8.03 5.41 21.88
CA VAL A 98 7.27 5.35 23.13
C VAL A 98 7.93 4.25 23.98
N GLY A 99 8.04 4.44 25.30
CA GLY A 99 8.52 3.39 26.21
C GLY A 99 7.68 2.10 26.11
N LYS A 100 7.83 1.15 27.05
CA LYS A 100 6.99 -0.07 27.08
C LYS A 100 5.53 0.27 27.43
N VAL A 101 4.78 0.86 26.50
CA VAL A 101 3.36 1.15 26.65
C VAL A 101 2.56 0.13 25.84
N LYS A 102 1.51 -0.40 26.45
CA LYS A 102 0.61 -1.35 25.81
C LYS A 102 -0.42 -0.60 24.94
N ALA A 103 -0.92 -1.26 23.90
CA ALA A 103 -1.83 -0.67 22.93
C ALA A 103 -3.11 -0.07 23.56
N GLU A 104 -3.56 -0.62 24.68
CA GLU A 104 -4.76 -0.20 25.39
C GLU A 104 -4.59 1.11 26.17
N GLU A 105 -3.36 1.49 26.50
CA GLU A 105 -3.03 2.63 27.37
C GLU A 105 -2.70 3.90 26.56
N VAL A 106 -2.62 3.81 25.23
CA VAL A 106 -2.17 4.90 24.35
C VAL A 106 -3.12 6.11 24.35
N HIS A 107 -4.42 5.90 24.58
CA HIS A 107 -5.41 6.99 24.66
C HIS A 107 -5.28 7.82 25.94
N GLU A 108 -4.63 7.30 26.97
CA GLU A 108 -4.46 7.93 28.29
C GLU A 108 -3.00 8.34 28.55
N LEU A 109 -2.12 8.18 27.56
CA LEU A 109 -0.75 8.67 27.65
C LEU A 109 -0.75 10.21 27.63
N ASP A 110 -0.56 10.79 28.81
CA ASP A 110 -0.23 12.20 28.93
C ASP A 110 1.23 12.41 28.50
N PHE A 111 1.41 12.82 27.23
CA PHE A 111 2.73 13.20 26.72
C PHE A 111 3.37 14.35 27.50
N ALA A 112 2.59 15.14 28.26
CA ALA A 112 3.12 16.20 29.12
C ALA A 112 3.69 15.69 30.46
N SER A 113 3.51 14.41 30.79
CA SER A 113 4.00 13.78 32.02
C SER A 113 5.36 13.10 31.88
N PHE A 114 5.92 13.06 30.67
CA PHE A 114 7.29 12.58 30.45
C PHE A 114 8.28 13.73 30.67
N ASP A 115 9.25 13.52 31.57
CA ASP A 115 10.32 14.50 31.88
C ASP A 115 11.21 14.82 30.65
N GLU A 116 11.20 13.96 29.63
CA GLU A 116 11.91 14.16 28.37
C GLU A 116 10.99 13.83 27.17
N GLU A 117 10.82 14.78 26.25
CA GLU A 117 10.14 14.52 24.99
C GLU A 117 10.89 13.42 24.23
N PRO A 118 10.23 12.32 23.83
CA PRO A 118 10.87 11.26 23.07
C PRO A 118 11.29 11.81 21.71
N THR A 119 12.57 12.10 21.52
CA THR A 119 13.11 12.67 20.27
C THR A 119 13.52 11.61 19.26
N THR A 120 13.57 10.34 19.66
CA THR A 120 14.12 9.27 18.82
C THR A 120 13.04 8.71 17.89
N PRO A 121 13.27 8.69 16.56
CA PRO A 121 12.35 8.06 15.60
C PRO A 121 12.15 6.58 15.89
N CYS A 122 10.91 6.10 15.75
CA CYS A 122 10.57 4.69 15.93
C CYS A 122 11.33 3.82 14.89
N PRO A 123 12.12 2.82 15.30
CA PRO A 123 12.92 2.01 14.37
C PRO A 123 12.08 1.10 13.46
N SER A 124 10.81 0.85 13.80
CA SER A 124 9.90 0.02 12.99
C SER A 124 9.30 0.78 11.80
N CYS A 125 9.00 2.07 11.99
CA CYS A 125 8.42 2.92 10.95
C CYS A 125 9.34 4.04 10.48
N GLU A 126 10.52 4.19 11.07
CA GLU A 126 11.49 5.25 10.77
C GLU A 126 10.87 6.66 10.87
N GLY A 127 9.99 6.85 11.85
CA GLY A 127 9.30 8.13 12.04
C GLY A 127 8.04 8.33 11.19
N THR A 128 7.76 7.49 10.18
CA THR A 128 6.63 7.73 9.25
C THR A 128 5.26 7.38 9.81
N ARG A 129 5.17 6.91 11.07
CA ARG A 129 3.93 6.69 11.85
C ARG A 129 2.98 5.58 11.32
N LEU A 130 3.20 5.07 10.13
CA LEU A 130 2.30 4.13 9.44
C LEU A 130 2.80 2.68 9.49
N ASN A 131 1.86 1.74 9.34
CA ASN A 131 2.16 0.32 9.26
C ASN A 131 2.88 -0.05 7.94
N PRO A 132 3.51 -1.24 7.86
CA PRO A 132 4.22 -1.66 6.65
C PRO A 132 3.35 -1.75 5.39
N ILE A 133 2.07 -2.09 5.50
CA ILE A 133 1.18 -2.22 4.33
C ILE A 133 0.95 -0.84 3.70
N ALA A 134 0.53 0.14 4.51
CA ALA A 134 0.29 1.52 4.07
C ALA A 134 1.53 2.16 3.45
N ARG A 135 2.72 1.95 4.06
CA ARG A 135 4.00 2.46 3.55
C ARG A 135 4.43 1.85 2.22
N ASN A 136 3.89 0.68 1.86
CA ASN A 136 4.21 -0.01 0.61
C ASN A 136 3.13 0.13 -0.46
N VAL A 137 2.08 0.93 -0.22
CA VAL A 137 1.20 1.39 -1.30
C VAL A 137 1.83 2.63 -1.92
N ARG A 138 2.11 2.55 -3.23
CA ARG A 138 2.78 3.60 -3.98
C ARG A 138 1.85 4.20 -5.02
N TYR A 139 1.99 5.50 -5.22
CA TYR A 139 1.39 6.25 -6.31
C TYR A 139 2.50 6.89 -7.13
N ARG A 140 2.63 6.49 -8.40
CA ARG A 140 3.77 6.89 -9.27
C ARG A 140 5.13 6.67 -8.58
N GLU A 141 5.33 5.46 -8.04
CA GLU A 141 6.50 5.05 -7.23
C GLU A 141 6.71 5.76 -5.89
N GLN A 142 5.88 6.74 -5.53
CA GLN A 142 5.97 7.45 -4.26
C GLN A 142 4.99 6.86 -3.23
N PRO A 143 5.45 6.38 -2.06
CA PRO A 143 4.56 6.05 -0.96
C PRO A 143 4.02 7.33 -0.31
N ILE A 144 2.87 7.22 0.38
CA ILE A 144 2.26 8.38 1.05
C ILE A 144 3.23 9.09 2.01
N SER A 145 4.07 8.32 2.71
CA SER A 145 5.06 8.86 3.65
C SER A 145 6.13 9.71 2.98
N ALA A 146 6.51 9.41 1.73
CA ALA A 146 7.47 10.20 0.99
C ALA A 146 6.83 11.50 0.50
N LEU A 147 5.57 11.43 0.03
CA LEU A 147 4.81 12.62 -0.36
C LEU A 147 4.62 13.56 0.83
N THR A 148 4.25 13.06 2.01
CA THR A 148 4.03 13.92 3.18
C THR A 148 5.31 14.48 3.79
N ALA A 149 6.45 13.83 3.59
CA ALA A 149 7.75 14.37 4.01
C ALA A 149 8.25 15.51 3.10
N GLY A 150 7.67 15.65 1.90
CA GLY A 150 7.94 16.76 1.00
C GLY A 150 7.37 18.08 1.50
N SER A 151 7.98 19.19 1.07
CA SER A 151 7.42 20.52 1.33
C SER A 151 6.08 20.71 0.62
N VAL A 152 5.25 21.63 1.14
CA VAL A 152 4.00 22.03 0.48
C VAL A 152 4.23 22.35 -1.01
N ASP A 153 5.31 23.07 -1.33
CA ASP A 153 5.68 23.40 -2.72
C ASP A 153 5.94 22.14 -3.56
N ALA A 154 6.79 21.23 -3.06
CA ALA A 154 7.15 20.02 -3.79
C ALA A 154 5.92 19.10 -4.02
N VAL A 155 5.00 19.05 -3.05
CA VAL A 155 3.78 18.26 -3.16
C VAL A 155 2.79 18.93 -4.11
N ALA A 156 2.69 20.26 -4.11
CA ALA A 156 1.88 21.00 -5.06
C ALA A 156 2.34 20.72 -6.49
N ASP A 157 3.64 20.85 -6.76
CA ASP A 157 4.25 20.58 -8.07
C ASP A 157 3.98 19.13 -8.51
N PHE A 158 4.12 18.16 -7.59
CA PHE A 158 3.82 16.75 -7.88
C PHE A 158 2.39 16.54 -8.39
N PHE A 159 1.39 17.18 -7.77
CA PHE A 159 -0.02 17.03 -8.18
C PHE A 159 -0.39 17.89 -9.40
N THR A 160 0.30 19.01 -9.62
CA THR A 160 0.14 19.83 -10.83
C THR A 160 0.66 19.12 -12.07
N ASP A 161 1.83 18.49 -11.98
CA ASP A 161 2.48 17.81 -13.11
C ASP A 161 2.00 16.36 -13.31
N LEU A 162 1.03 15.91 -12.52
CA LEU A 162 0.58 14.53 -12.48
C LEU A 162 -0.17 14.16 -13.77
N PRO A 163 0.35 13.22 -14.59
CA PRO A 163 -0.37 12.77 -15.77
C PRO A 163 -1.55 11.89 -15.36
N LEU A 164 -2.77 12.40 -15.58
CA LEU A 164 -4.03 11.70 -15.35
C LEU A 164 -4.72 11.44 -16.68
N ALA A 165 -5.09 10.18 -16.93
CA ALA A 165 -5.77 9.78 -18.16
C ALA A 165 -6.86 8.74 -17.90
N GLY A 166 -7.89 8.74 -18.75
CA GLY A 166 -9.00 7.79 -18.71
C GLY A 166 -9.69 7.74 -17.34
N ARG A 167 -9.98 6.53 -16.88
CA ARG A 167 -10.69 6.28 -15.61
C ARG A 167 -10.01 6.90 -14.39
N GLU A 168 -8.67 6.99 -14.39
CA GLU A 168 -7.93 7.59 -13.27
C GLU A 168 -8.26 9.08 -13.14
N ALA A 169 -8.31 9.81 -14.26
CA ALA A 169 -8.66 11.22 -14.29
C ALA A 169 -10.09 11.46 -13.78
N GLU A 170 -11.04 10.61 -14.17
CA GLU A 170 -12.43 10.70 -13.72
C GLU A 170 -12.58 10.52 -12.21
N ILE A 171 -11.86 9.53 -11.63
CA ILE A 171 -11.91 9.24 -10.20
C ILE A 171 -11.18 10.33 -9.39
N ALA A 172 -10.04 10.79 -9.88
CA ALA A 172 -9.15 11.70 -9.15
C ALA A 172 -9.53 13.17 -9.28
N ARG A 173 -10.34 13.56 -10.28
CA ARG A 173 -10.64 14.95 -10.63
C ARG A 173 -10.94 15.84 -9.42
N ASP A 174 -11.92 15.45 -8.63
CA ASP A 174 -12.41 16.29 -7.52
C ASP A 174 -11.40 16.31 -6.36
N ILE A 175 -10.69 15.20 -6.12
CA ILE A 175 -9.68 15.05 -5.06
C ILE A 175 -8.44 15.89 -5.39
N VAL A 176 -7.95 15.83 -6.63
CA VAL A 176 -6.76 16.57 -7.07
C VAL A 176 -7.03 18.07 -7.10
N ALA A 177 -8.23 18.48 -7.53
CA ALA A 177 -8.64 19.89 -7.46
C ALA A 177 -8.65 20.42 -6.01
N GLU A 178 -9.20 19.64 -5.07
CA GLU A 178 -9.22 20.01 -3.65
C GLU A 178 -7.81 20.06 -3.03
N LEU A 179 -6.94 19.10 -3.38
CA LEU A 179 -5.53 19.12 -2.96
C LEU A 179 -4.82 20.37 -3.48
N GLY A 180 -4.97 20.70 -4.76
CA GLY A 180 -4.39 21.90 -5.35
C GLY A 180 -4.88 23.18 -4.67
N SER A 181 -6.18 23.26 -4.34
CA SER A 181 -6.75 24.39 -3.60
C SER A 181 -6.12 24.56 -2.21
N ARG A 182 -6.00 23.47 -1.44
CA ARG A 182 -5.43 23.52 -0.08
C ARG A 182 -3.93 23.81 -0.06
N LEU A 183 -3.18 23.18 -0.95
CA LEU A 183 -1.75 23.42 -1.08
C LEU A 183 -1.50 24.86 -1.55
N GLY A 184 -2.26 25.33 -2.54
CA GLY A 184 -2.20 26.72 -3.01
C GLY A 184 -2.49 27.75 -1.91
N PHE A 185 -3.46 27.47 -1.04
CA PHE A 185 -3.71 28.32 0.13
C PHE A 185 -2.49 28.37 1.07
N LEU A 186 -1.89 27.22 1.39
CA LEU A 186 -0.69 27.15 2.23
C LEU A 186 0.50 27.92 1.61
N GLN A 187 0.64 27.89 0.29
CA GLN A 187 1.64 28.68 -0.43
C GLN A 187 1.36 30.19 -0.32
N GLN A 188 0.11 30.62 -0.50
CA GLN A 188 -0.30 32.03 -0.42
C GLN A 188 -0.04 32.64 0.97
N VAL A 189 -0.19 31.85 2.04
CA VAL A 189 0.13 32.29 3.41
C VAL A 189 1.62 32.17 3.76
N GLY A 190 2.47 31.77 2.81
CA GLY A 190 3.92 31.71 2.98
C GLY A 190 4.45 30.44 3.66
N LEU A 191 3.67 29.35 3.70
CA LEU A 191 4.05 28.07 4.32
C LEU A 191 4.57 27.03 3.32
N GLY A 192 4.89 27.43 2.08
CA GLY A 192 5.35 26.55 1.00
C GLY A 192 6.55 25.66 1.34
N TYR A 193 7.45 26.17 2.20
CA TYR A 193 8.70 25.51 2.59
C TYR A 193 8.52 24.41 3.66
N LEU A 194 7.37 24.33 4.32
CA LEU A 194 7.14 23.37 5.41
C LEU A 194 6.75 22.00 4.86
N ALA A 195 7.25 20.94 5.49
CA ALA A 195 6.81 19.57 5.20
C ALA A 195 5.39 19.32 5.74
N LEU A 196 4.60 18.51 5.03
CA LEU A 196 3.22 18.20 5.42
C LEU A 196 3.13 17.30 6.67
N ASP A 197 4.16 16.51 6.95
CA ASP A 197 4.23 15.63 8.11
C ASP A 197 4.84 16.30 9.35
N ARG A 198 5.20 17.59 9.25
CA ARG A 198 5.75 18.35 10.37
C ARG A 198 4.76 18.40 11.54
N ALA A 199 5.27 18.10 12.74
CA ALA A 199 4.46 18.11 13.95
C ALA A 199 3.93 19.52 14.27
N ALA A 200 2.61 19.66 14.42
CA ALA A 200 1.97 20.95 14.72
C ALA A 200 2.55 21.70 15.94
N PRO A 201 2.97 21.04 17.05
CA PRO A 201 3.61 21.72 18.17
C PRO A 201 4.95 22.40 17.86
N THR A 202 5.57 22.09 16.71
CA THR A 202 6.87 22.63 16.29
C THR A 202 6.77 23.83 15.34
N LEU A 203 5.56 24.37 15.18
CA LEU A 203 5.30 25.56 14.38
C LEU A 203 5.41 26.81 15.27
N SER A 204 6.20 27.79 14.84
CA SER A 204 6.48 29.06 15.52
C SER A 204 5.36 30.08 15.38
#